data_AF-A0A9D2Q314-F1
#
_entry.id   AF-A0A9D2Q314-F1
#
_cell.length_a   1.000
_cell.length_b   1.000
_cell.length_c   1.000
_cell.angle_alpha   90.00
_cell.angle_beta   90.00
_cell.angle_gamma   90.00
#
_symmetry.space_group_name_H-M   'P 1'
#
loop_
_entity.id
_entity.type
_entity.pdbx_description
1 polymer ?
#
loop_
_entity_poly.entity_id
_entity_poly.type
_entity_poly.pdbx_seq_one_letter_code
_entity_poly.pdbx_strand_id
1 'polypeptide(L)'
;MKQQTIQLYQQAEQLLDWLQSRPESQGDVRRFASYYLPTTLKLLKAYNDVEDQNSSVSDEVESNIVGFLHKINGAFQTVREKLLKHAAMDISAEISAMNVILNQDGLEYESPLLK
;
A
#
# COMPACT_ATOMS: atom_id res chain seq x y z
N MET A 1 6.38 14.09 -13.63
CA MET A 1 5.35 13.11 -14.00
C MET A 1 5.82 11.64 -14.00
N LYS A 2 6.77 11.26 -14.88
CA LYS A 2 7.22 9.87 -15.09
C LYS A 2 7.54 9.10 -13.80
N GLN A 3 8.30 9.69 -12.89
CA GLN A 3 8.66 9.05 -11.61
C GLN A 3 7.44 8.74 -10.74
N GLN A 4 6.49 9.66 -10.63
CA GLN A 4 5.27 9.45 -9.83
C GLN A 4 4.39 8.34 -10.42
N THR A 5 4.38 8.21 -11.74
CA THR A 5 3.65 7.14 -12.43
C THR A 5 4.30 5.78 -12.18
N ILE A 6 5.63 5.67 -12.28
CA ILE A 6 6.37 4.45 -11.96
C ILE A 6 6.12 4.02 -10.51
N GLN A 7 6.23 4.96 -9.57
CA GLN A 7 5.96 4.71 -8.17
C GLN A 7 4.54 4.17 -7.96
N LEU A 8 3.53 4.81 -8.54
CA LEU A 8 2.14 4.37 -8.46
C LEU A 8 1.97 2.91 -8.91
N TYR A 9 2.54 2.56 -10.07
CA TYR A 9 2.45 1.20 -10.61
C TYR A 9 3.07 0.17 -9.65
N GLN A 10 4.28 0.44 -9.15
CA GLN A 10 4.96 -0.45 -8.20
C GLN A 10 4.17 -0.61 -6.89
N GLN A 11 3.58 0.48 -6.40
CA GLN A 11 2.78 0.44 -5.18
C GLN A 11 1.47 -0.32 -5.37
N ALA A 12 0.83 -0.16 -6.53
CA ALA A 12 -0.38 -0.88 -6.88
C ALA A 12 -0.13 -2.39 -7.02
N GLU A 13 0.96 -2.78 -7.69
CA GLU A 13 1.37 -4.19 -7.83
C GLU A 13 1.59 -4.83 -6.46
N GLN A 14 2.40 -4.21 -5.59
CA GLN A 14 2.65 -4.71 -4.24
C GLN A 14 1.37 -4.82 -3.40
N LEU A 15 0.42 -3.90 -3.56
CA LEU A 15 -0.87 -3.96 -2.87
C LEU A 15 -1.73 -5.13 -3.36
N LEU A 16 -1.71 -5.40 -4.66
CA LEU A 16 -2.44 -6.52 -5.26
C LEU A 16 -1.82 -7.86 -4.87
N ASP A 17 -0.49 -7.98 -4.87
CA ASP A 17 0.23 -9.17 -4.43
C ASP A 17 -0.06 -9.48 -2.95
N TRP A 18 -0.08 -8.43 -2.10
CA TRP A 18 -0.51 -8.57 -0.72
C TRP A 18 -1.93 -9.13 -0.63
N LEU A 19 -2.87 -8.55 -1.38
CA LEU A 19 -4.27 -9.00 -1.36
C LEU A 19 -4.41 -10.47 -1.85
N GLN A 20 -3.61 -10.89 -2.82
CA GLN A 20 -3.60 -12.28 -3.30
C GLN A 20 -3.13 -13.26 -2.22
N SER A 21 -2.09 -12.90 -1.46
CA SER A 21 -1.57 -13.73 -0.36
C SER A 21 -2.41 -13.65 0.92
N ARG A 22 -3.17 -12.57 1.09
CA ARG A 22 -3.95 -12.24 2.30
C ARG A 22 -5.37 -11.73 1.95
N PRO A 23 -6.27 -12.60 1.47
CA PRO A 23 -7.63 -12.21 1.07
C PRO A 23 -8.44 -11.54 2.20
N GLU A 24 -8.14 -11.83 3.46
CA GLU A 24 -8.73 -11.20 4.64
C GLU A 24 -8.49 -9.67 4.68
N SER A 25 -7.45 -9.18 4.00
CA SER A 25 -7.16 -7.75 3.86
C SER A 25 -8.06 -7.02 2.84
N GLN A 26 -8.99 -7.72 2.18
CA GLN A 26 -9.83 -7.15 1.12
C GLN A 26 -10.60 -5.90 1.57
N GLY A 27 -11.09 -5.87 2.80
CA GLY A 27 -11.83 -4.72 3.35
C GLY A 27 -11.00 -3.44 3.34
N ASP A 28 -9.72 -3.54 3.68
CA ASP A 28 -8.79 -2.40 3.78
C ASP A 28 -8.39 -1.85 2.40
N VAL A 29 -8.36 -2.70 1.36
CA VAL A 29 -7.87 -2.32 0.02
C VAL A 29 -8.99 -2.12 -1.01
N ARG A 30 -10.24 -2.47 -0.69
CA ARG A 30 -11.37 -2.44 -1.63
C ARG A 30 -11.52 -1.12 -2.37
N ARG A 31 -11.41 0.02 -1.67
CA ARG A 31 -11.53 1.36 -2.30
C ARG A 31 -10.37 1.67 -3.24
N PHE A 32 -9.17 1.16 -2.95
CA PHE A 32 -8.02 1.31 -3.84
C PHE A 32 -8.23 0.58 -5.15
N ALA A 33 -8.66 -0.69 -5.09
CA ALA A 33 -8.94 -1.48 -6.28
C ALA A 33 -10.15 -0.95 -7.09
N SER A 34 -11.25 -0.59 -6.42
CA SER A 34 -12.52 -0.27 -7.09
C SER A 34 -12.73 1.20 -7.45
N TYR A 35 -12.01 2.12 -6.83
CA TYR A 35 -12.23 3.56 -7.03
C TYR A 35 -10.95 4.34 -7.33
N TYR A 36 -9.92 4.22 -6.49
CA TYR A 36 -8.72 5.03 -6.66
C TYR A 36 -7.92 4.63 -7.91
N LEU A 37 -7.64 3.34 -8.13
CA LEU A 37 -6.90 2.90 -9.32
C LEU A 37 -7.58 3.29 -10.65
N PRO A 38 -8.88 3.01 -10.86
CA PRO A 38 -9.57 3.43 -12.08
C PRO A 38 -9.58 4.95 -12.27
N THR A 39 -9.72 5.72 -11.18
CA THR A 39 -9.71 7.19 -11.24
C THR A 39 -8.34 7.72 -11.59
N THR A 40 -7.28 7.19 -10.99
CA THR A 40 -5.90 7.58 -11.33
C THR A 40 -5.58 7.27 -12.78
N LEU A 41 -6.02 6.12 -13.31
CA LEU A 41 -5.86 5.81 -14.73
C LEU A 41 -6.57 6.82 -15.64
N LYS A 42 -7.76 7.29 -15.29
CA LYS A 42 -8.46 8.35 -16.03
C LYS A 42 -7.67 9.66 -16.02
N LEU A 43 -7.09 10.03 -14.88
CA LEU A 43 -6.28 11.24 -14.75
C LEU A 43 -4.97 11.15 -15.54
N LEU A 44 -4.30 9.99 -15.56
CA LEU A 44 -3.12 9.77 -16.39
C LEU A 44 -3.42 9.95 -17.89
N LYS A 45 -4.60 9.50 -18.34
CA LYS A 45 -5.05 9.73 -19.73
C LYS A 45 -5.29 11.21 -20.00
N ALA A 46 -6.02 11.89 -19.10
CA ALA A 46 -6.27 13.32 -19.22
C ALA A 46 -4.98 14.15 -19.23
N TYR A 47 -3.95 13.72 -18.49
CA TYR A 47 -2.62 14.35 -18.52
C TYR A 47 -2.01 14.26 -19.92
N ASN A 48 -2.00 13.07 -20.53
CA ASN A 48 -1.46 12.87 -21.88
C ASN A 48 -2.22 13.68 -22.94
N ASP A 49 -3.52 13.94 -22.72
CA ASP A 49 -4.33 14.74 -23.65
C ASP A 49 -3.92 16.23 -23.63
N VAL A 50 -3.33 16.72 -22.53
CA VAL A 50 -3.01 18.15 -22.33
C VAL A 50 -1.52 18.50 -22.33
N GLU A 51 -0.61 17.53 -22.14
CA GLU A 51 0.85 17.71 -21.89
C GLU A 51 1.58 18.56 -22.95
N ASP A 52 1.03 18.70 -24.16
CA ASP A 52 1.64 19.46 -25.27
C ASP A 52 0.75 20.61 -25.81
N GLN A 53 -0.37 20.91 -25.15
CA GLN A 53 -1.32 21.92 -25.67
C GLN A 53 -0.88 23.37 -25.42
N ASN A 54 0.10 23.62 -24.54
CA ASN A 54 0.74 24.93 -24.30
C ASN A 54 -0.27 26.08 -24.04
N SER A 55 -1.22 25.87 -23.13
CA SER A 55 -2.25 26.84 -22.73
C SER A 55 -2.33 26.99 -21.20
N SER A 56 -2.86 28.11 -20.71
CA SER A 56 -3.05 28.28 -19.27
C SER A 56 -3.96 27.22 -18.63
N VAL A 57 -4.91 26.70 -19.41
CA VAL A 57 -5.83 25.63 -18.97
C VAL A 57 -5.11 24.28 -18.90
N SER A 58 -4.25 23.96 -19.88
CA SER A 58 -3.45 22.73 -19.84
C SER A 58 -2.49 22.73 -18.64
N ASP A 59 -1.81 23.85 -18.38
CA ASP A 59 -0.88 23.98 -17.27
C ASP A 59 -1.57 23.76 -15.91
N GLU A 60 -2.79 24.29 -15.75
CA GLU A 60 -3.59 24.09 -14.53
C GLU A 60 -4.00 22.63 -14.36
N VAL A 61 -4.49 21.99 -15.43
CA VAL A 61 -4.90 20.58 -15.41
C VAL A 61 -3.71 19.67 -15.10
N GLU A 62 -2.56 19.89 -15.74
CA GLU A 62 -1.33 19.14 -15.48
C GLU A 62 -0.90 19.25 -14.01
N SER A 63 -0.83 20.47 -13.48
CA SER A 63 -0.45 20.71 -12.09
C SER A 63 -1.39 20.00 -11.12
N ASN A 64 -2.70 20.07 -11.36
CA ASN A 64 -3.71 19.38 -10.57
C ASN A 64 -3.54 17.86 -10.58
N ILE A 65 -3.26 17.27 -11.76
CA ILE A 65 -3.05 15.82 -11.89
C ILE A 65 -1.75 15.39 -11.21
N VAL A 66 -0.65 16.14 -11.38
CA VAL A 66 0.62 15.86 -10.69
C VAL A 66 0.46 15.97 -9.17
N GLY A 67 -0.28 16.97 -8.69
CA GLY A 67 -0.60 17.10 -7.27
C GLY A 67 -1.44 15.94 -6.73
N PHE A 68 -2.42 15.46 -7.52
CA PHE A 68 -3.20 14.29 -7.16
C PHE A 68 -2.35 13.02 -7.13
N LEU A 69 -1.46 12.81 -8.11
CA LEU A 69 -0.58 11.65 -8.18
C LEU A 69 0.35 11.57 -6.97
N HIS A 70 0.88 12.70 -6.52
CA HIS A 70 1.66 12.75 -5.30
C HIS A 70 0.84 12.32 -4.08
N LYS A 71 -0.39 12.82 -3.94
CA LYS A 71 -1.29 12.47 -2.84
C LYS A 71 -1.66 10.98 -2.84
N ILE A 72 -2.00 10.41 -4.00
CA ILE A 72 -2.41 9.01 -4.06
C ILE A 72 -1.23 8.06 -3.80
N ASN A 73 -0.01 8.39 -4.23
CA ASN A 73 1.19 7.62 -3.89
C ASN A 73 1.44 7.60 -2.37
N GLY A 74 1.23 8.73 -1.69
CA GLY A 74 1.25 8.79 -0.23
C GLY A 74 0.18 7.90 0.40
N ALA A 75 -1.04 7.93 -0.14
CA ALA A 75 -2.15 7.10 0.36
C ALA A 75 -1.87 5.58 0.21
N PHE A 76 -1.22 5.16 -0.89
CA PHE A 76 -0.75 3.78 -1.06
C PHE A 76 0.28 3.38 0.00
N GLN A 77 1.23 4.26 0.33
CA GLN A 77 2.19 4.00 1.38
C GLN A 77 1.48 3.81 2.73
N THR A 78 0.57 4.71 3.09
CA THR A 78 -0.18 4.63 4.35
C THR A 78 -0.98 3.33 4.49
N VAL A 79 -1.66 2.88 3.44
CA VAL A 79 -2.41 1.61 3.50
C VAL A 79 -1.47 0.42 3.67
N ARG A 80 -0.33 0.39 2.98
CA ARG A 80 0.63 -0.71 3.14
C ARG A 80 1.24 -0.75 4.54
N GLU A 81 1.57 0.40 5.11
CA GLU A 81 2.06 0.49 6.49
C GLU A 81 1.01 -0.02 7.48
N LYS A 82 -0.27 0.33 7.27
CA LYS A 82 -1.39 -0.20 8.08
C LYS A 82 -1.49 -1.73 7.98
N LEU A 83 -1.45 -2.28 6.77
CA LEU A 83 -1.53 -3.72 6.52
C LEU A 83 -0.35 -4.47 7.16
N LEU A 84 0.86 -3.95 7.02
CA LEU A 84 2.07 -4.50 7.65
C LEU A 84 1.96 -4.48 9.17
N LYS A 85 1.47 -3.37 9.74
CA LYS A 85 1.28 -3.25 11.20
C LYS A 85 0.27 -4.26 11.73
N HIS A 86 -0.87 -4.43 11.06
CA HIS A 86 -1.86 -5.45 11.46
C HIS A 86 -1.25 -6.85 11.42
N ALA A 87 -0.59 -7.21 10.33
CA ALA A 87 0.06 -8.52 10.23
C ALA A 87 1.13 -8.75 11.30
N ALA A 88 1.92 -7.71 11.64
CA ALA A 88 2.90 -7.80 12.70
C ALA A 88 2.25 -8.02 14.08
N MET A 89 1.09 -7.40 14.33
CA MET A 89 0.33 -7.60 15.57
C MET A 89 -0.21 -9.03 15.66
N ASP A 90 -0.77 -9.56 14.58
CA ASP A 90 -1.32 -10.92 14.53
C ASP A 90 -0.21 -11.95 14.82
N ILE A 91 0.94 -11.83 14.14
CA ILE A 91 2.11 -12.68 14.39
C ILE A 91 2.61 -12.56 15.84
N SER A 92 2.62 -11.35 16.41
CA SER A 92 3.06 -11.15 17.80
C SER A 92 2.11 -11.83 18.81
N ALA A 93 0.80 -11.83 18.51
CA ALA A 93 -0.20 -12.51 19.32
C ALA A 93 -0.03 -14.03 19.22
N GLU A 94 0.19 -14.57 18.02
CA GLU A 94 0.46 -16.00 17.80
C GLU A 94 1.72 -16.48 18.53
N ILE A 95 2.83 -15.74 18.43
CA ILE A 95 4.07 -16.05 19.18
C ILE A 95 3.80 -16.07 20.68
N SER A 96 3.05 -15.09 21.18
CA SER A 96 2.73 -15.01 22.61
C SER A 96 1.89 -16.21 23.06
N ALA A 97 0.90 -16.61 22.26
CA ALA A 97 0.09 -17.79 22.53
C ALA A 97 0.94 -19.08 22.50
N MET A 98 1.84 -19.22 21.52
CA MET A 98 2.76 -20.36 21.43
C MET A 98 3.71 -20.43 22.63
N ASN A 99 4.25 -19.29 23.09
CA ASN A 99 5.09 -19.26 24.28
C ASN A 99 4.33 -19.73 25.53
N VAL A 100 3.05 -19.39 25.66
CA VAL A 100 2.22 -19.90 26.77
C VAL A 100 2.04 -21.41 26.69
N ILE A 101 1.83 -21.97 25.50
CA ILE A 101 1.68 -23.42 25.30
C ILE A 101 3.01 -24.14 25.60
N LEU A 102 4.14 -23.63 25.07
CA LEU A 102 5.47 -24.18 25.34
C LEU A 102 5.81 -24.20 26.83
N ASN A 103 5.43 -23.14 27.54
CA ASN A 103 5.53 -23.06 29.01
C ASN A 103 4.74 -24.17 29.70
N GLN A 104 3.48 -24.34 29.32
CA GLN A 104 2.60 -25.36 29.90
C GLN A 104 3.11 -26.77 29.65
N ASP A 105 3.70 -27.01 28.48
CA ASP A 105 4.27 -28.30 28.11
C ASP A 105 5.67 -28.55 28.72
N GLY A 106 6.25 -27.55 29.40
CA GLY A 106 7.60 -27.63 29.97
C GLY A 106 8.72 -27.68 28.90
N LEU A 107 8.44 -27.14 27.72
CA LEU A 107 9.32 -27.16 26.54
C LEU A 107 10.07 -25.84 26.31
N GLU A 108 10.09 -24.94 27.29
CA GLU A 108 10.87 -23.71 27.17
C GLU A 108 12.37 -24.00 27.08
N TYR A 109 12.98 -23.48 26.02
CA TYR A 109 14.43 -23.48 25.86
C TYR A 109 14.95 -22.05 26.08
N GLU A 110 15.58 -21.80 27.22
CA GLU A 110 16.36 -20.56 27.41
C GLU A 110 17.63 -20.63 26.55
N SER A 111 17.67 -19.87 25.46
CA SER A 111 18.91 -19.72 24.69
C SER A 111 19.90 -18.85 25.48
N PRO A 112 21.11 -19.34 25.82
CA PRO A 112 22.08 -18.57 26.62
C PRO A 112 22.66 -17.33 25.93
N LEU A 113 22.29 -17.06 24.67
CA LEU A 113 22.94 -16.07 23.79
C LEU A 113 22.15 -14.77 23.61
N LEU A 114 21.00 -14.62 24.27
CA LEU A 114 20.27 -13.34 24.33
C LEU A 114 20.31 -12.82 25.77
N LYS A 115 21.42 -12.16 26.12
CA LYS A 115 21.51 -11.24 27.26
C LYS A 115 21.68 -9.81 26.73
#